data_AF-A0A2J8R3M9-F1
#
_entry.id   AF-A0A2J8R3M9-F1
#
_cell.length_a   1.000
_cell.length_b   1.000
_cell.length_c   1.000
_cell.angle_alpha   90.00
_cell.angle_beta   90.00
_cell.angle_gamma   90.00
#
_symmetry.space_group_name_H-M   'P 1'
#
loop_
_entity.id
_entity.type
_entity.pdbx_description
1 polymer ?
#
loop_
_entity_poly.entity_id
_entity_poly.type
_entity_poly.pdbx_seq_one_letter_code
_entity_poly.pdbx_strand_id
1 'polypeptide(L)'
;MVVLWKIPSKELRVRLTLPHSIRSDSEDICLFTKDEPNSTPEKTEQFYRKLLNKHGIKTVSQIISLQTLKKEYKPYEAKLRLLSSFDFFLTDARIRRL
;
A
#
# COMPACT_ATOMS: atom_id res chain seq x y z
N MET A 1 13.18 -8.40 -24.76
CA MET A 1 12.47 -9.64 -24.39
C MET A 1 13.26 -10.30 -23.26
N VAL A 2 12.67 -10.47 -22.07
CA VAL A 2 13.35 -11.18 -20.96
C VAL A 2 13.00 -12.65 -21.08
N VAL A 3 14.00 -13.50 -21.28
CA VAL A 3 13.85 -14.96 -21.34
C VAL A 3 14.58 -15.60 -20.17
N LEU A 4 13.86 -16.44 -19.42
CA LEU A 4 14.42 -17.25 -18.35
C LEU A 4 14.61 -18.68 -18.85
N TRP A 5 15.82 -19.21 -18.70
CA TRP A 5 16.14 -20.59 -19.07
C TRP A 5 15.56 -21.62 -18.10
N LYS A 6 15.23 -21.21 -16.87
CA LYS A 6 14.67 -22.07 -15.84
C LYS A 6 13.66 -21.28 -15.00
N ILE A 7 12.50 -21.88 -14.74
CA ILE A 7 11.47 -21.27 -13.90
C ILE A 7 11.98 -21.30 -12.45
N PRO A 8 12.04 -20.15 -11.75
CA PRO A 8 12.48 -20.11 -10.37
C PRO A 8 11.43 -20.78 -9.46
N SER A 9 11.89 -21.60 -8.51
CA SER A 9 11.00 -22.29 -7.56
C SER A 9 10.34 -21.35 -6.53
N LYS A 10 10.82 -20.11 -6.43
CA LYS A 10 10.27 -19.06 -5.56
C LYS A 10 10.02 -17.82 -6.39
N GLU A 11 8.96 -17.09 -6.03
CA GLU A 11 8.64 -15.82 -6.68
C GLU A 11 9.76 -14.80 -6.43
N LEU A 12 10.42 -14.36 -7.49
CA LEU A 12 11.43 -13.32 -7.46
C LEU A 12 10.76 -11.98 -7.76
N ARG A 13 10.54 -11.15 -6.72
CA ARG A 13 10.08 -9.76 -6.89
C ARG A 13 11.26 -8.81 -6.69
N VAL A 14 11.63 -8.11 -7.76
CA VAL A 14 12.66 -7.06 -7.74
C VAL A 14 11.98 -5.72 -8.04
N ARG A 15 12.25 -4.71 -7.21
CA ARG A 15 11.84 -3.33 -7.49
C ARG A 15 12.95 -2.66 -8.31
N LEU A 16 12.65 -2.32 -9.55
CA LEU A 16 13.56 -1.58 -10.43
C LEU A 16 13.20 -0.10 -10.38
N THR A 17 14.18 0.75 -10.07
CA THR A 17 14.02 2.20 -10.14
C THR A 17 14.08 2.63 -11.60
N LEU A 18 13.00 3.23 -12.09
CA LEU A 18 12.97 3.80 -13.44
C LEU A 18 13.42 5.27 -13.40
N PRO A 19 14.15 5.76 -14.41
CA PRO A 19 14.59 7.15 -14.49
C PRO A 19 13.41 8.12 -14.69
N HIS A 20 12.35 7.66 -15.35
CA HIS A 20 11.10 8.40 -15.52
C HIS A 20 9.95 7.61 -14.91
N SER A 21 9.06 8.31 -14.21
CA SER A 21 7.84 7.70 -13.68
C SER A 21 6.92 7.30 -14.84
N ILE A 22 6.43 6.07 -14.79
CA ILE A 22 5.33 5.61 -15.65
C ILE A 22 3.96 6.08 -15.14
N ARG A 23 3.93 6.57 -13.90
CA ARG A 23 2.70 6.95 -13.19
C ARG A 23 2.37 8.41 -13.41
N SER A 24 1.07 8.67 -13.57
CA SER A 24 0.55 10.04 -13.64
C SER A 24 0.41 10.63 -12.23
N ASP A 25 0.44 11.96 -12.12
CA ASP A 25 0.29 12.68 -10.84
C ASP A 25 -1.13 12.53 -10.23
N SER A 26 -2.09 12.04 -11.02
CA SER A 26 -3.52 11.93 -10.65
C SER A 26 -3.94 10.54 -10.16
N GLU A 27 -3.00 9.60 -10.02
CA GLU A 27 -3.32 8.25 -9.57
C GLU A 27 -3.72 8.19 -8.10
N ASP A 28 -4.78 7.44 -7.81
CA ASP A 28 -5.24 7.23 -6.45
C ASP A 28 -4.42 6.12 -5.78
N ILE A 29 -3.52 6.53 -4.87
CA ILE A 29 -2.64 5.62 -4.13
C ILE A 29 -3.17 5.37 -2.72
N CYS A 30 -3.34 4.10 -2.36
CA CYS A 30 -3.67 3.66 -1.01
C CYS A 30 -2.44 3.06 -0.30
N LEU A 31 -2.14 3.52 0.91
CA LEU A 31 -1.03 3.03 1.75
C LEU A 31 -1.54 2.17 2.92
N PHE A 32 -1.12 0.91 2.97
CA PHE A 32 -1.33 0.03 4.11
C PHE A 32 -0.20 0.16 5.14
N THR A 33 -0.57 0.55 6.36
CA THR A 33 0.36 0.78 7.46
C THR A 33 0.19 -0.24 8.57
N LYS A 34 1.30 -0.57 9.24
CA LYS A 34 1.27 -1.41 10.43
C LYS A 34 0.79 -0.58 11.62
N ASP A 35 -0.10 -1.17 12.41
CA ASP A 35 -0.54 -0.59 13.69
C ASP A 35 0.55 -0.69 14.75
N GLU A 36 0.74 0.42 15.47
CA GLU A 36 1.52 0.44 16.69
C GLU A 36 0.66 -0.08 17.86
N PRO A 37 1.23 -0.87 18.79
CA PRO A 37 0.46 -1.70 19.74
C PRO A 37 -0.44 -0.94 20.73
N ASN A 38 -0.37 0.40 20.79
CA ASN A 38 -1.14 1.24 21.71
C ASN A 38 -1.92 2.38 21.02
N SER A 39 -2.00 2.40 19.69
CA SER A 39 -2.68 3.48 18.95
C SER A 39 -4.02 3.02 18.37
N THR A 40 -5.02 3.90 18.42
CA THR A 40 -6.27 3.71 17.67
C THR A 40 -6.00 3.84 16.17
N PRO A 41 -6.76 3.14 15.31
CA PRO A 41 -6.56 3.18 13.86
C PRO A 41 -6.58 4.62 13.31
N GLU A 42 -7.47 5.46 13.81
CA GLU A 42 -7.58 6.88 13.43
C GLU A 42 -6.33 7.68 13.79
N LYS A 43 -5.73 7.43 14.97
CA LYS A 43 -4.49 8.11 15.39
C LYS A 43 -3.32 7.67 14.53
N THR A 44 -3.27 6.39 14.16
CA THR A 44 -2.25 5.84 13.26
C THR A 44 -2.34 6.50 11.89
N GLU A 45 -3.54 6.61 11.31
CA GLU A 45 -3.77 7.29 10.02
C GLU A 45 -3.34 8.76 10.07
N GLN A 46 -3.74 9.48 11.12
CA GLN A 46 -3.33 10.88 11.30
C GLN A 46 -1.82 11.03 11.47
N PHE A 47 -1.16 10.13 12.21
CA PHE A 47 0.29 10.14 12.39
C PHE A 47 1.01 9.97 11.06
N TYR A 48 0.63 8.97 10.26
CA TYR A 48 1.24 8.76 8.95
C TYR A 48 0.90 9.89 7.97
N ARG A 49 -0.30 10.46 8.04
CA ARG A 49 -0.65 11.64 7.22
C ARG A 49 0.23 12.84 7.54
N LYS A 50 0.50 13.10 8.83
CA LYS A 50 1.45 14.15 9.26
C LYS A 50 2.87 13.84 8.81
N LEU A 51 3.29 12.58 8.86
CA LEU A 51 4.61 12.15 8.41
C LEU A 51 4.79 12.36 6.91
N LEU A 52 3.82 11.96 6.09
CA LEU A 52 3.84 12.17 4.64
C LEU A 52 3.89 13.65 4.29
N ASN A 53 3.10 14.48 4.97
CA ASN A 53 3.12 15.94 4.79
C ASN A 53 4.48 16.54 5.14
N LYS A 54 5.13 16.07 6.21
CA LYS A 54 6.49 16.52 6.59
C LYS A 54 7.52 16.20 5.51
N HIS A 55 7.35 15.07 4.81
CA HIS A 55 8.20 14.67 3.70
C HIS A 55 7.75 15.24 2.34
N GLY A 56 6.68 16.03 2.30
CA GLY A 56 6.18 16.66 1.07
C GLY A 56 5.48 15.71 0.10
N ILE A 57 5.12 14.49 0.53
CA ILE A 57 4.49 13.48 -0.32
C ILE A 57 2.98 13.70 -0.32
N LYS A 58 2.43 14.19 -1.44
CA LYS A 58 0.99 14.47 -1.60
C LYS A 58 0.23 13.43 -2.42
N THR A 59 0.94 12.50 -3.05
CA THR A 59 0.38 11.51 -3.98
C THR A 59 -0.42 10.40 -3.28
N VAL A 60 -0.35 10.28 -1.95
CA VAL A 60 -1.10 9.24 -1.20
C VAL A 60 -2.49 9.76 -0.88
N SER A 61 -3.50 9.11 -1.47
CA SER A 61 -4.92 9.47 -1.35
C SER A 61 -5.51 9.01 -0.02
N GLN A 62 -5.30 7.72 0.33
CA GLN A 62 -5.80 7.15 1.58
C GLN A 62 -4.74 6.29 2.29
N ILE A 63 -4.78 6.32 3.63
CA ILE A 63 -3.96 5.49 4.51
C ILE A 63 -4.91 4.57 5.25
N ILE A 64 -4.66 3.26 5.23
CA ILE A 64 -5.50 2.26 5.89
C ILE A 64 -4.63 1.44 6.84
N SER A 65 -5.07 1.37 8.09
CA SER A 65 -4.42 0.54 9.10
C SER A 65 -4.71 -0.96 8.92
N LEU A 66 -3.84 -1.83 9.43
CA LEU A 66 -4.03 -3.28 9.34
C LEU A 66 -5.27 -3.73 10.10
N GLN A 67 -5.53 -3.13 11.28
CA GLN A 67 -6.71 -3.43 12.08
C GLN A 67 -8.00 -3.04 11.35
N THR A 68 -8.04 -1.86 10.73
CA THR A 68 -9.17 -1.40 9.91
C THR A 68 -9.40 -2.36 8.75
N LEU A 69 -8.33 -2.72 8.03
CA LEU A 69 -8.40 -3.66 6.91
C LEU A 69 -8.98 -5.03 7.31
N LYS A 70 -8.58 -5.56 8.47
CA LYS A 70 -9.05 -6.85 8.98
C LYS A 70 -10.49 -6.81 9.50
N LYS A 71 -10.95 -5.66 9.99
CA LYS A 71 -12.30 -5.51 10.56
C LYS A 71 -13.32 -5.10 9.50
N GLU A 72 -13.11 -3.95 8.87
CA GLU A 72 -14.11 -3.30 7.98
C GLU A 72 -14.12 -3.92 6.58
N TYR A 73 -12.95 -4.28 6.07
CA TYR A 73 -12.78 -4.84 4.73
C TYR A 73 -12.70 -6.37 4.73
N LYS A 74 -13.19 -7.03 5.77
CA LYS A 74 -13.38 -8.50 5.79
C LYS A 74 -14.41 -9.00 4.76
N PRO A 75 -15.60 -8.40 4.60
CA PRO A 75 -16.60 -8.91 3.68
C PRO A 75 -16.17 -8.72 2.22
N TYR A 76 -16.63 -9.62 1.35
CA TYR A 76 -16.22 -9.68 -0.05
C TYR A 76 -16.52 -8.38 -0.81
N GLU A 77 -17.72 -7.83 -0.65
CA GLU A 77 -18.11 -6.61 -1.34
C GLU A 77 -17.27 -5.39 -0.94
N ALA A 78 -16.91 -5.28 0.34
CA ALA A 78 -16.06 -4.18 0.81
C ALA A 78 -14.67 -4.24 0.17
N LYS A 79 -14.09 -5.44 0.01
CA LYS A 79 -12.81 -5.62 -0.70
C LYS A 79 -12.90 -5.23 -2.17
N LEU A 80 -13.98 -5.62 -2.85
CA LEU A 80 -14.19 -5.27 -4.26
C LEU A 80 -14.32 -3.75 -4.43
N ARG A 81 -15.08 -3.08 -3.56
CA ARG A 81 -15.19 -1.61 -3.58
C ARG A 81 -13.85 -0.94 -3.34
N LEU A 82 -13.06 -1.43 -2.38
CA LEU A 82 -11.72 -0.92 -2.12
C LEU A 82 -10.81 -1.09 -3.34
N LEU A 83 -10.79 -2.28 -3.94
CA LEU A 83 -9.99 -2.56 -5.13
C LEU A 83 -10.37 -1.68 -6.31
N SER A 84 -11.67 -1.41 -6.48
CA SER A 84 -12.18 -0.58 -7.57
C SER A 84 -11.94 0.92 -7.37
N SER A 85 -11.59 1.37 -6.16
CA SER A 85 -11.46 2.80 -5.84
C SER A 85 -10.05 3.34 -6.01
N PHE A 86 -9.04 2.47 -6.09
CA PHE A 86 -7.62 2.87 -6.11
C PHE A 86 -6.87 2.19 -7.25
N ASP A 87 -5.96 2.92 -7.88
CA ASP A 87 -5.10 2.41 -8.95
C ASP A 87 -3.90 1.64 -8.38
N PHE A 88 -3.44 2.02 -7.19
CA PHE A 88 -2.23 1.46 -6.62
C PHE A 88 -2.25 1.30 -5.11
N PHE A 89 -1.77 0.14 -4.67
CA PHE A 89 -1.63 -0.19 -3.26
C PHE A 89 -0.17 -0.31 -2.87
N LEU A 90 0.23 0.48 -1.88
CA LEU A 90 1.51 0.37 -1.19
C LEU A 90 1.30 -0.33 0.14
N THR A 91 2.26 -1.15 0.54
CA THR A 91 2.23 -1.83 1.83
C THR A 91 3.60 -1.81 2.48
N ASP A 92 3.61 -1.64 3.80
CA ASP A 92 4.80 -1.83 4.60
C ASP A 92 5.30 -3.28 4.51
N ALA A 93 6.61 -3.48 4.37
CA ALA A 93 7.20 -4.82 4.25
C ALA A 93 6.88 -5.73 5.45
N ARG A 94 6.62 -5.14 6.62
CA ARG A 94 6.24 -5.86 7.85
C ARG A 94 4.86 -6.51 7.74
N ILE A 95 3.94 -5.94 6.95
CA ILE A 95 2.58 -6.44 6.78
C ILE A 95 2.54 -7.63 5.83
N ARG A 96 3.34 -7.60 4.76
CA ARG A 96 3.32 -8.60 3.68
C ARG A 96 3.48 -10.05 4.14
N ARG A 97 4.15 -10.27 5.28
CA ARG A 97 4.53 -11.60 5.79
C ARG A 97 3.64 -12.09 6.95
N LEU A 98 2.71 -11.26 7.42
CA LEU A 98 1.75 -11.54 8.51
C LEU A 98 0.43 -12.05 7.95
#